data_AF-A0AA96V5E2-F1
#
_entry.id   AF-A0AA96V5E2-F1
#
_cell.length_a   1.000
_cell.length_b   1.000
_cell.length_c   1.000
_cell.angle_alpha   90.00
_cell.angle_beta   90.00
_cell.angle_gamma   90.00
#
_symmetry.space_group_name_H-M   'P 1'
#
loop_
_entity.id
_entity.type
_entity.pdbx_description
1 polymer ?
#
loop_
_entity_poly.entity_id
_entity_poly.type
_entity_poly.pdbx_seq_one_letter_code
_entity_poly.pdbx_strand_id
1 'polypeptide(L)'
;MIYTYQDGTELPVQRDFIQDLKNYIECLGKVLPLENAIIERKDRDKEDIADLNRKWVVLSKFREDLIHALPLKEGSEEFVILKPCIAEIIEVCDKSIKNARESLEFETNQIKKESNAFIKSKEIEIIKILSPFLVSSVYGAKRAYVISQEQNALTGMLFGYVSGLQYNYLLHFNDERLTVQKLMGKLNVPHMAKTGIFVKENKPRISSLSDYTVLNIQYDDPYNFSLDLENKKKIVKIIRKNGSFSIFDDGQDITADTDLSALIEDTELQKIPEKITNYIKKNVASFELKEIFIDEDDAIANNYTFDCMKVIAGQYGAIVHECLRKSPIKNEISIKIQMEDGTRSEKYISKEELYSKLANLGGEGLEIAGIIGVEATKGAGANKYLIV
;
A
#
# COMPACT_ATOMS: atom_id res chain seq x y z
N MET A 1 -0.77 20.82 20.79
CA MET A 1 0.27 20.01 21.46
C MET A 1 1.53 20.00 20.63
N ILE A 2 2.71 20.04 21.25
CA ILE A 2 4.02 20.02 20.59
C ILE A 2 4.82 18.83 21.13
N TYR A 3 5.43 18.07 20.23
CA TYR A 3 6.25 16.90 20.54
C TYR A 3 7.71 17.21 20.24
N THR A 4 8.58 16.99 21.22
CA THR A 4 10.00 17.33 21.15
C THR A 4 10.88 16.19 21.63
N TYR A 5 12.13 16.17 21.16
CA TYR A 5 13.20 15.39 21.75
C TYR A 5 13.56 15.92 23.15
N GLN A 6 14.42 15.18 23.86
CA GLN A 6 14.89 15.57 25.20
C GLN A 6 15.56 16.95 25.25
N ASP A 7 16.27 17.33 24.18
CA ASP A 7 16.96 18.63 24.06
C ASP A 7 16.03 19.80 23.70
N GLY A 8 14.72 19.55 23.53
CA GLY A 8 13.72 20.55 23.18
C GLY A 8 13.56 20.80 21.68
N THR A 9 14.35 20.13 20.82
CA THR A 9 14.13 20.19 19.37
C THR A 9 12.81 19.49 19.01
N GLU A 10 12.03 20.04 18.08
CA GLU A 10 10.81 19.40 17.60
C GLU A 10 11.09 18.04 16.93
N LEU A 11 10.20 17.08 17.17
CA LEU A 11 10.19 15.82 16.44
C LEU A 11 9.80 16.05 14.97
N PRO A 12 10.35 15.27 14.02
CA PRO A 12 9.98 15.35 12.61
C PRO A 12 8.50 15.00 12.39
N VAL A 13 7.89 14.28 13.34
CA VAL A 13 6.47 13.96 13.36
C VAL A 13 5.87 14.46 14.68
N GLN A 14 4.89 15.35 14.60
CA GLN A 14 4.20 15.93 15.76
C GLN A 14 3.13 14.97 16.31
N ARG A 15 3.57 13.80 16.77
CA ARG A 15 2.75 12.71 17.32
C ARG A 15 3.44 12.02 18.50
N ASP A 16 2.67 11.22 19.23
CA ASP A 16 3.18 10.34 20.28
C ASP A 16 3.95 9.16 19.68
N PHE A 17 5.24 9.40 19.40
CA PHE A 17 6.14 8.41 18.82
C PHE A 17 6.27 7.13 19.66
N ILE A 18 6.22 7.24 21.00
CA ILE A 18 6.34 6.08 21.88
C ILE A 18 5.11 5.19 21.76
N GLN A 19 3.91 5.78 21.65
CA GLN A 19 2.71 5.02 21.39
C GLN A 19 2.72 4.43 19.97
N ASP A 20 3.17 5.18 18.97
CA ASP A 20 3.26 4.69 17.60
C ASP A 20 4.24 3.50 17.48
N LEU A 21 5.35 3.48 18.24
CA LEU A 21 6.26 2.33 18.35
C LEU A 21 5.55 1.09 18.93
N LYS A 22 4.76 1.27 20.00
CA LYS A 22 4.00 0.17 20.60
C LYS A 22 2.95 -0.39 19.63
N ASN A 23 2.26 0.49 18.92
CA ASN A 23 1.27 0.12 17.91
C ASN A 23 1.92 -0.65 16.75
N TYR A 24 3.13 -0.27 16.34
CA TYR A 24 3.89 -0.97 15.30
C TYR A 24 4.22 -2.42 15.72
N ILE A 25 4.70 -2.63 16.94
CA ILE A 25 5.00 -3.98 17.46
C ILE A 25 3.73 -4.82 17.58
N GLU A 26 2.63 -4.21 18.04
CA GLU A 26 1.34 -4.89 18.11
C GLU A 26 0.85 -5.30 16.72
N CYS A 27 1.02 -4.43 15.72
CA CYS A 27 0.69 -4.72 14.33
C CYS A 27 1.53 -5.89 13.79
N LEU A 28 2.85 -5.87 14.01
CA LEU A 28 3.76 -6.98 13.67
C LEU A 28 3.28 -8.30 14.26
N GLY A 29 2.98 -8.32 15.57
CA GLY A 29 2.55 -9.53 16.26
C GLY A 29 1.22 -10.12 15.76
N LYS A 30 0.39 -9.32 15.08
CA LYS A 30 -0.86 -9.79 14.46
C LYS A 30 -0.66 -10.24 13.02
N VAL A 31 0.25 -9.63 12.28
CA VAL A 31 0.43 -9.86 10.84
C VAL A 31 1.39 -11.02 10.57
N LEU A 32 2.50 -11.12 11.30
CA LEU A 32 3.52 -12.16 11.09
C LEU A 32 2.94 -13.58 11.15
N PRO A 33 2.10 -13.95 12.15
CA PRO A 33 1.54 -15.29 12.18
C PRO A 33 0.64 -15.62 10.98
N LEU A 34 -0.01 -14.62 10.39
CA LEU A 34 -0.90 -14.80 9.24
C LEU A 34 -0.09 -15.04 7.97
N GLU A 35 0.97 -14.27 7.77
CA GLU A 35 1.90 -14.45 6.65
C GLU A 35 2.61 -15.81 6.73
N ASN A 36 3.16 -16.15 7.91
CA ASN A 36 3.81 -17.44 8.13
C ASN A 36 2.86 -18.61 7.88
N ALA A 37 1.60 -18.51 8.30
CA ALA A 37 0.59 -19.53 8.01
C ALA A 37 0.31 -19.69 6.50
N ILE A 38 0.38 -18.60 5.71
CA ILE A 38 0.25 -18.68 4.25
C ILE A 38 1.47 -19.40 3.65
N ILE A 39 2.69 -19.02 4.07
CA ILE A 39 3.93 -19.63 3.58
C ILE A 39 3.94 -21.13 3.90
N GLU A 40 3.68 -21.50 5.15
CA GLU A 40 3.60 -22.91 5.58
C GLU A 40 2.56 -23.70 4.78
N ARG A 41 1.41 -23.09 4.45
CA ARG A 41 0.39 -23.74 3.62
C ARG A 41 0.90 -23.95 2.18
N LYS A 42 1.50 -22.92 1.57
CA LYS A 42 2.06 -23.01 0.21
C LYS A 42 3.14 -24.08 0.12
N ASP A 43 4.02 -24.17 1.12
CA ASP A 43 5.09 -25.17 1.17
C ASP A 43 4.53 -26.59 1.30
N ARG A 44 3.54 -26.80 2.18
CA ARG A 44 2.86 -28.10 2.30
C ARG A 44 2.16 -28.51 1.02
N ASP A 45 1.39 -27.61 0.40
CA ASP A 45 0.69 -27.92 -0.83
C ASP A 45 1.67 -28.28 -1.97
N LYS A 46 2.84 -27.64 -2.00
CA LYS A 46 3.91 -27.96 -2.95
C LYS A 46 4.44 -29.37 -2.74
N GLU A 47 4.63 -29.80 -1.50
CA GLU A 47 5.04 -31.18 -1.16
C GLU A 47 3.96 -32.20 -1.55
N ASP A 48 2.71 -31.95 -1.15
CA ASP A 48 1.57 -32.85 -1.44
C ASP A 48 1.36 -33.01 -2.95
N ILE A 49 1.40 -31.91 -3.71
CA ILE A 49 1.27 -31.94 -5.17
C ILE A 49 2.47 -32.65 -5.81
N ALA A 50 3.69 -32.48 -5.29
CA ALA A 50 4.86 -33.21 -5.78
C ALA A 50 4.69 -34.72 -5.60
N ASP A 51 4.13 -35.17 -4.47
CA ASP A 51 3.85 -36.57 -4.21
C ASP A 51 2.75 -37.15 -5.11
N LEU A 52 1.68 -36.39 -5.38
CA LEU A 52 0.66 -36.80 -6.36
C LEU A 52 1.26 -36.92 -7.77
N ASN A 53 2.13 -36.00 -8.16
CA ASN A 53 2.85 -36.07 -9.43
C ASN A 53 3.78 -37.29 -9.51
N ARG A 54 4.46 -37.66 -8.41
CA ARG A 54 5.27 -38.90 -8.34
C ARG A 54 4.41 -40.14 -8.55
N LYS A 55 3.22 -40.22 -7.91
CA LYS A 55 2.28 -41.33 -8.11
C LYS A 55 1.85 -41.43 -9.58
N TRP A 56 1.59 -40.30 -10.23
CA TRP A 56 1.27 -40.26 -11.66
C TRP A 56 2.41 -40.80 -12.54
N VAL A 57 3.66 -40.44 -12.26
CA VAL A 57 4.83 -40.95 -12.97
C VAL A 57 4.94 -42.48 -12.83
N VAL A 58 4.69 -43.03 -11.64
CA VAL A 58 4.69 -44.48 -11.42
C VAL A 58 3.62 -45.18 -12.25
N LEU A 59 2.40 -44.64 -12.29
CA LEU A 59 1.31 -45.21 -13.10
C LEU A 59 1.63 -45.18 -14.59
N SER A 60 2.21 -44.07 -15.06
CA SER A 60 2.62 -43.92 -16.46
C SER A 60 3.73 -44.91 -16.83
N LYS A 61 4.72 -45.07 -15.95
CA LYS A 61 5.81 -46.02 -16.14
C LYS A 61 5.32 -47.47 -16.13
N PHE A 62 4.40 -47.82 -15.23
CA PHE A 62 3.80 -49.16 -15.20
C PHE A 62 3.14 -49.52 -16.55
N ARG A 63 2.46 -48.56 -17.18
CA ARG A 63 1.88 -48.74 -18.52
C ARG A 63 2.94 -49.04 -19.57
N GLU A 64 4.01 -48.26 -19.58
CA GLU A 64 5.12 -48.42 -20.53
C GLU A 64 5.81 -49.77 -20.34
N ASP A 65 6.11 -50.12 -19.09
CA ASP A 65 6.72 -51.40 -18.72
C ASP A 65 5.82 -52.58 -19.13
N LEU A 66 4.48 -52.46 -18.96
CA LEU A 66 3.53 -53.48 -19.40
C LEU A 66 3.57 -53.67 -20.93
N ILE A 67 3.59 -52.57 -21.70
CA ILE A 67 3.68 -52.63 -23.17
C ILE A 67 5.01 -53.27 -23.60
N HIS A 68 6.12 -52.92 -22.94
CA HIS A 68 7.43 -53.48 -23.25
C HIS A 68 7.61 -54.94 -22.83
N ALA A 69 6.94 -55.38 -21.76
CA ALA A 69 7.03 -56.74 -21.24
C ALA A 69 6.23 -57.77 -22.05
N LEU A 70 5.39 -57.34 -23.00
CA LEU A 70 4.61 -58.19 -23.90
C LEU A 70 5.42 -58.47 -25.17
N PRO A 71 6.21 -59.56 -25.24
CA PRO A 71 7.16 -59.77 -26.31
C PRO A 71 6.48 -60.57 -27.40
N LEU A 72 5.94 -59.91 -28.42
CA LEU A 72 5.47 -60.62 -29.59
C LEU A 72 6.16 -60.11 -30.84
N LYS A 73 6.84 -61.02 -31.52
CA LYS A 73 7.26 -60.79 -32.90
C LYS A 73 6.00 -60.70 -33.76
N GLU A 74 5.77 -59.53 -34.34
CA GLU A 74 4.75 -59.35 -35.37
C GLU A 74 4.92 -60.43 -36.46
N GLY A 75 3.85 -61.18 -36.73
CA GLY A 75 3.84 -62.24 -37.74
C GLY A 75 4.10 -63.67 -37.25
N SER A 76 4.29 -63.90 -35.94
CA SER A 76 4.31 -65.26 -35.37
C SER A 76 2.88 -65.83 -35.19
N GLU A 77 2.72 -67.16 -35.25
CA GLU A 77 1.43 -67.83 -34.93
C GLU A 77 0.97 -67.53 -33.50
N GLU A 78 1.91 -67.48 -32.55
CA GLU A 78 1.67 -67.11 -31.15
C GLU A 78 1.10 -65.68 -31.03
N PHE A 79 1.56 -64.73 -31.85
CA PHE A 79 1.00 -63.38 -31.90
C PHE A 79 -0.45 -63.37 -32.37
N VAL A 80 -0.80 -64.16 -33.40
CA VAL A 80 -2.17 -64.22 -33.91
C VAL A 80 -3.14 -64.78 -32.85
N ILE A 81 -2.69 -65.78 -32.08
CA ILE A 81 -3.48 -66.41 -31.02
C ILE A 81 -3.64 -65.48 -29.80
N LEU A 82 -2.56 -64.81 -29.37
CA LEU A 82 -2.53 -64.03 -28.11
C LEU A 82 -2.98 -62.57 -28.26
N LYS A 83 -3.05 -62.04 -29.49
CA LYS A 83 -3.39 -60.63 -29.76
C LYS A 83 -4.71 -60.16 -29.09
N PRO A 84 -5.84 -60.91 -29.14
CA PRO A 84 -7.08 -60.48 -28.47
C PRO A 84 -6.93 -60.36 -26.96
N CYS A 85 -6.23 -61.31 -26.31
CA CYS A 85 -5.99 -61.29 -24.87
C CYS A 85 -5.12 -60.10 -24.45
N ILE A 86 -4.11 -59.76 -25.25
CA ILE A 86 -3.25 -58.61 -24.99
C ILE A 86 -3.99 -57.30 -25.15
N ALA A 87 -4.83 -57.18 -26.18
CA ALA A 87 -5.66 -56.00 -26.36
C ALA A 87 -6.58 -55.77 -25.14
N GLU A 88 -7.19 -56.84 -24.61
CA GLU A 88 -8.03 -56.77 -23.42
C GLU A 88 -7.23 -56.36 -22.16
N ILE A 89 -6.04 -56.92 -21.96
CA ILE A 89 -5.15 -56.54 -20.84
C ILE A 89 -4.78 -55.05 -20.91
N ILE A 90 -4.40 -54.56 -22.10
CA ILE A 90 -4.05 -53.15 -22.31
C ILE A 90 -5.27 -52.27 -22.06
N GLU A 91 -6.45 -52.63 -22.56
CA GLU A 91 -7.68 -51.87 -22.37
C GLU A 91 -8.07 -51.75 -20.89
N VAL A 92 -8.01 -52.85 -20.14
CA VAL A 92 -8.27 -52.86 -18.69
C VAL A 92 -7.24 -52.00 -17.96
N CYS A 93 -5.96 -52.08 -18.34
CA CYS A 93 -4.89 -51.26 -17.79
C CYS A 93 -5.12 -49.77 -18.06
N ASP A 94 -5.40 -49.39 -19.30
CA ASP A 94 -5.66 -48.01 -19.71
C ASP A 94 -6.86 -47.42 -18.98
N LYS A 95 -7.95 -48.19 -18.84
CA LYS A 95 -9.12 -47.78 -18.06
C LYS A 95 -8.76 -47.58 -16.58
N SER A 96 -7.98 -48.47 -16.00
CA SER A 96 -7.57 -48.39 -14.59
C SER A 96 -6.66 -47.19 -14.32
N ILE A 97 -5.69 -46.95 -15.21
CA ILE A 97 -4.79 -45.81 -15.14
C ILE A 97 -5.55 -44.50 -15.33
N LYS A 98 -6.50 -44.45 -16.28
CA LYS A 98 -7.35 -43.28 -16.49
C LYS A 98 -8.14 -42.93 -15.22
N ASN A 99 -8.80 -43.92 -14.61
CA ASN A 99 -9.56 -43.70 -13.37
C ASN A 99 -8.64 -43.22 -12.23
N ALA A 100 -7.45 -43.83 -12.08
CA ALA A 100 -6.48 -43.41 -11.07
C ALA A 100 -5.98 -41.98 -11.32
N ARG A 101 -5.74 -41.61 -12.59
CA ARG A 101 -5.37 -40.25 -12.99
C ARG A 101 -6.46 -39.24 -12.63
N GLU A 102 -7.71 -39.53 -12.97
CA GLU A 102 -8.84 -38.66 -12.65
C GLU A 102 -8.97 -38.44 -11.14
N SER A 103 -8.70 -39.48 -10.32
CA SER A 103 -8.64 -39.35 -8.86
C SER A 103 -7.51 -38.44 -8.39
N LEU A 104 -6.29 -38.61 -8.92
CA LEU A 104 -5.14 -37.78 -8.56
C LEU A 104 -5.33 -36.31 -8.99
N GLU A 105 -5.92 -36.07 -10.17
CA GLU A 105 -6.27 -34.73 -10.65
C GLU A 105 -7.35 -34.11 -9.78
N PHE A 106 -8.36 -34.89 -9.36
CA PHE A 106 -9.37 -34.44 -8.41
C PHE A 106 -8.76 -34.02 -7.07
N GLU A 107 -7.89 -34.84 -6.48
CA GLU A 107 -7.18 -34.52 -5.23
C GLU A 107 -6.34 -33.25 -5.37
N THR A 108 -5.59 -33.11 -6.47
CA THR A 108 -4.80 -31.90 -6.78
C THR A 108 -5.68 -30.65 -6.83
N ASN A 109 -6.84 -30.74 -7.48
CA ASN A 109 -7.77 -29.63 -7.60
C ASN A 109 -8.42 -29.27 -6.25
N GLN A 110 -8.70 -30.25 -5.39
CA GLN A 110 -9.18 -30.00 -4.03
C GLN A 110 -8.14 -29.25 -3.19
N ILE A 111 -6.88 -29.72 -3.19
CA ILE A 111 -5.78 -29.04 -2.48
C ILE A 111 -5.69 -27.57 -2.91
N LYS A 112 -5.64 -27.31 -4.22
CA LYS A 112 -5.58 -25.94 -4.77
C LYS A 112 -6.79 -25.09 -4.36
N LYS A 113 -8.00 -25.66 -4.39
CA LYS A 113 -9.22 -24.93 -4.04
C LYS A 113 -9.26 -24.56 -2.55
N GLU A 114 -8.95 -25.51 -1.67
CA GLU A 114 -8.90 -25.28 -0.23
C GLU A 114 -7.79 -24.29 0.14
N SER A 115 -6.62 -24.43 -0.48
CA SER A 115 -5.50 -23.52 -0.30
C SER A 115 -5.86 -22.10 -0.72
N ASN A 116 -6.42 -21.91 -1.92
CA ASN A 116 -6.85 -20.60 -2.39
C ASN A 116 -7.88 -19.93 -1.45
N ALA A 117 -8.81 -20.70 -0.88
CA ALA A 117 -9.77 -20.17 0.08
C ALA A 117 -9.10 -19.78 1.40
N PHE A 118 -8.19 -20.61 1.91
CA PHE A 118 -7.42 -20.35 3.11
C PHE A 118 -6.55 -19.09 2.95
N ILE A 119 -5.75 -19.02 1.89
CA ILE A 119 -4.84 -17.91 1.58
C ILE A 119 -5.64 -16.60 1.49
N LYS A 120 -6.69 -16.55 0.67
CA LYS A 120 -7.53 -15.34 0.54
C LYS A 120 -8.12 -14.88 1.87
N SER A 121 -8.54 -15.81 2.74
CA SER A 121 -9.06 -15.44 4.06
C SER A 121 -8.02 -14.75 4.93
N LYS A 122 -6.76 -15.19 4.83
CA LYS A 122 -5.62 -14.63 5.58
C LYS A 122 -5.15 -13.31 4.99
N GLU A 123 -5.11 -13.19 3.68
CA GLU A 123 -4.83 -11.92 2.98
C GLU A 123 -5.83 -10.82 3.38
N ILE A 124 -7.13 -11.14 3.44
CA ILE A 124 -8.17 -10.20 3.91
C ILE A 124 -7.92 -9.79 5.37
N GLU A 125 -7.53 -10.73 6.22
CA GLU A 125 -7.22 -10.46 7.63
C GLU A 125 -6.00 -9.54 7.77
N ILE A 126 -4.94 -9.78 6.99
CA ILE A 126 -3.75 -8.92 6.92
C ILE A 126 -4.14 -7.51 6.48
N ILE A 127 -4.88 -7.36 5.37
CA ILE A 127 -5.34 -6.05 4.86
C ILE A 127 -6.15 -5.32 5.93
N LYS A 128 -7.04 -6.02 6.65
CA LYS A 128 -7.86 -5.44 7.71
C LYS A 128 -7.01 -4.90 8.87
N ILE A 129 -5.91 -5.59 9.23
CA ILE A 129 -4.99 -5.15 10.29
C ILE A 129 -4.13 -3.98 9.80
N LEU A 130 -3.61 -4.05 8.57
CA LEU A 130 -2.72 -3.04 8.00
C LEU A 130 -3.43 -1.74 7.63
N SER A 131 -4.71 -1.80 7.22
CA SER A 131 -5.49 -0.64 6.78
C SER A 131 -5.46 0.53 7.78
N PRO A 132 -5.90 0.38 9.05
CA PRO A 132 -5.82 1.49 10.00
C PRO A 132 -4.38 1.89 10.34
N PHE A 133 -3.43 0.97 10.23
CA PHE A 133 -2.03 1.20 10.55
C PHE A 133 -1.34 2.08 9.49
N LEU A 134 -1.39 1.70 8.21
CA LEU A 134 -0.66 2.36 7.13
C LEU A 134 -1.17 3.78 6.83
N VAL A 135 -2.45 4.08 7.10
CA VAL A 135 -3.01 5.44 6.92
C VAL A 135 -2.23 6.49 7.72
N SER A 136 -1.69 6.14 8.89
CA SER A 136 -1.19 7.13 9.85
C SER A 136 0.20 6.85 10.40
N SER A 137 0.68 5.60 10.31
CA SER A 137 1.89 5.15 10.99
C SER A 137 3.10 5.00 10.06
N VAL A 138 3.02 5.41 8.80
CA VAL A 138 4.15 5.40 7.88
C VAL A 138 4.79 6.79 7.82
N TYR A 139 5.87 6.99 8.57
CA TYR A 139 6.59 8.25 8.62
C TYR A 139 7.41 8.49 7.35
N GLY A 140 7.60 9.76 7.00
CA GLY A 140 8.35 10.15 5.79
C GLY A 140 7.64 9.83 4.48
N ALA A 141 6.45 9.20 4.52
CA ALA A 141 5.72 8.86 3.31
C ALA A 141 5.23 10.10 2.56
N LYS A 142 5.55 10.17 1.27
CA LYS A 142 4.90 11.11 0.34
C LYS A 142 3.47 10.65 0.11
N ARG A 143 2.54 11.59 0.08
CA ARG A 143 1.10 11.32 -0.08
C ARG A 143 0.56 12.13 -1.23
N ALA A 144 0.17 11.43 -2.30
CA ALA A 144 -0.57 12.02 -3.40
C ALA A 144 -2.05 11.66 -3.28
N TYR A 145 -2.90 12.57 -3.75
CA TYR A 145 -4.35 12.43 -3.72
C TYR A 145 -4.92 12.71 -5.10
N VAL A 146 -5.83 11.85 -5.53
CA VAL A 146 -6.68 12.09 -6.70
C VAL A 146 -8.11 12.09 -6.21
N ILE A 147 -8.85 13.17 -6.42
CA ILE A 147 -10.26 13.28 -6.02
C ILE A 147 -11.05 13.61 -7.26
N SER A 148 -12.07 12.84 -7.54
CA SER A 148 -12.89 12.98 -8.74
C SER A 148 -14.36 12.98 -8.37
N GLN A 149 -15.13 13.77 -9.10
CA GLN A 149 -16.58 13.76 -9.02
C GLN A 149 -17.16 13.09 -10.27
N GLU A 150 -17.73 11.90 -10.10
CA GLU A 150 -18.39 11.14 -11.17
C GLU A 150 -19.84 10.83 -10.78
N GLN A 151 -20.80 11.08 -11.68
CA GLN A 151 -22.19 10.59 -11.59
C GLN A 151 -22.86 10.72 -10.21
N ASN A 152 -22.63 11.84 -9.50
CA ASN A 152 -23.13 12.18 -8.15
C ASN A 152 -22.42 11.52 -6.95
N ALA A 153 -21.23 10.96 -7.13
CA ALA A 153 -20.38 10.53 -6.02
C ALA A 153 -19.04 11.26 -6.07
N LEU A 154 -18.59 11.74 -4.91
CA LEU A 154 -17.23 12.20 -4.71
C LEU A 154 -16.40 11.02 -4.22
N THR A 155 -15.44 10.61 -5.04
CA THR A 155 -14.51 9.53 -4.72
C THR A 155 -13.10 10.06 -4.74
N GLY A 156 -12.18 9.35 -4.10
CA GLY A 156 -10.77 9.68 -4.23
C GLY A 156 -9.86 8.50 -4.00
N MET A 157 -8.60 8.67 -4.38
CA MET A 157 -7.51 7.75 -4.15
C MET A 157 -6.42 8.47 -3.37
N LEU A 158 -5.89 7.82 -2.35
CA LEU A 158 -4.66 8.22 -1.67
C LEU A 158 -3.57 7.24 -2.06
N PHE A 159 -2.44 7.76 -2.54
CA PHE A 159 -1.24 7.01 -2.84
C PHE A 159 -0.14 7.40 -1.86
N GLY A 160 0.32 6.46 -1.06
CA GLY A 160 1.43 6.64 -0.12
C GLY A 160 2.69 5.96 -0.61
N TYR A 161 3.84 6.64 -0.51
CA TYR A 161 5.13 6.11 -0.98
C TYR A 161 6.26 6.39 0.02
N VAL A 162 7.03 5.37 0.38
CA VAL A 162 8.28 5.52 1.13
C VAL A 162 9.24 4.38 0.79
N SER A 163 10.46 4.71 0.34
CA SER A 163 11.56 3.74 0.23
C SER A 163 11.17 2.36 -0.35
N GLY A 164 10.51 2.34 -1.53
CA GLY A 164 10.05 1.11 -2.20
C GLY A 164 8.66 0.62 -1.78
N LEU A 165 8.18 0.96 -0.57
CA LEU A 165 6.82 0.68 -0.12
C LEU A 165 5.83 1.66 -0.76
N GLN A 166 4.80 1.11 -1.39
CA GLN A 166 3.63 1.84 -1.87
C GLN A 166 2.35 1.26 -1.25
N TYR A 167 1.39 2.13 -0.89
CA TYR A 167 0.07 1.71 -0.45
C TYR A 167 -1.02 2.63 -0.99
N ASN A 168 -2.11 2.02 -1.47
CA ASN A 168 -3.18 2.72 -2.16
C ASN A 168 -4.50 2.57 -1.40
N TYR A 169 -5.14 3.70 -1.10
CA TYR A 169 -6.44 3.75 -0.45
C TYR A 169 -7.50 4.31 -1.37
N LEU A 170 -8.65 3.64 -1.42
CA LEU A 170 -9.89 4.27 -1.86
C LEU A 170 -10.45 5.12 -0.70
N LEU A 171 -10.82 6.36 -1.02
CA LEU A 171 -11.35 7.36 -0.10
C LEU A 171 -12.85 7.52 -0.35
N HIS A 172 -13.63 7.32 0.71
CA HIS A 172 -15.07 7.57 0.69
C HIS A 172 -15.34 8.88 1.41
N PHE A 173 -16.00 9.83 0.75
CA PHE A 173 -16.30 11.14 1.32
C PHE A 173 -17.71 11.19 1.92
N ASN A 174 -17.91 12.00 2.95
CA ASN A 174 -19.24 12.31 3.49
C ASN A 174 -20.10 13.13 2.52
N ASP A 175 -19.44 13.77 1.55
CA ASP A 175 -20.07 14.67 0.59
C ASP A 175 -20.38 13.94 -0.71
N GLU A 176 -21.58 14.12 -1.23
CA GLU A 176 -21.93 13.67 -2.59
C GLU A 176 -21.36 14.60 -3.68
N ARG A 177 -21.10 15.87 -3.34
CA ARG A 177 -20.63 16.90 -4.26
C ARG A 177 -19.70 17.90 -3.59
N LEU A 178 -18.62 18.25 -4.29
CA LEU A 178 -17.67 19.27 -3.85
C LEU A 178 -17.83 20.55 -4.70
N THR A 179 -18.15 21.66 -4.05
CA THR A 179 -18.13 22.99 -4.68
C THR A 179 -16.90 23.78 -4.26
N VAL A 180 -16.52 24.77 -5.06
CA VAL A 180 -15.44 25.71 -4.72
C VAL A 180 -15.73 26.41 -3.39
N GLN A 181 -16.99 26.79 -3.14
CA GLN A 181 -17.38 27.39 -1.87
C GLN A 181 -17.08 26.47 -0.68
N LYS A 182 -17.32 25.17 -0.81
CA LYS A 182 -17.05 24.22 0.27
C LYS A 182 -15.57 23.91 0.43
N LEU A 183 -14.82 23.83 -0.66
CA LEU A 183 -13.39 23.57 -0.65
C LEU A 183 -12.60 24.75 -0.08
N MET A 184 -12.87 25.96 -0.56
CA MET A 184 -12.03 27.15 -0.31
C MET A 184 -12.80 28.43 0.06
N GLY A 185 -14.14 28.43 0.00
CA GLY A 185 -14.97 29.58 0.36
C GLY A 185 -15.21 30.52 -0.82
N LYS A 186 -14.23 31.36 -1.14
CA LYS A 186 -14.31 32.29 -2.25
C LYS A 186 -13.04 32.18 -3.08
N LEU A 187 -13.23 32.07 -4.39
CA LEU A 187 -12.16 32.14 -5.37
C LEU A 187 -12.67 32.97 -6.53
N ASN A 188 -11.89 33.96 -6.95
CA ASN A 188 -12.23 34.77 -8.11
C ASN A 188 -11.15 34.61 -9.16
N VAL A 189 -11.57 34.59 -10.42
CA VAL A 189 -10.66 34.47 -11.56
C VAL A 189 -11.05 35.52 -12.61
N PRO A 190 -10.07 36.25 -13.18
CA PRO A 190 -10.33 37.21 -14.23
C PRO A 190 -10.65 36.51 -15.55
N HIS A 191 -11.52 37.12 -16.37
CA HIS A 191 -11.88 36.65 -17.71
C HIS A 191 -12.13 37.84 -18.64
N MET A 192 -12.07 37.61 -19.95
CA MET A 192 -12.46 38.61 -20.94
C MET A 192 -13.97 38.67 -21.08
N ALA A 193 -14.55 39.88 -20.99
CA ALA A 193 -15.96 40.12 -21.20
C ALA A 193 -16.18 41.21 -22.25
N LYS A 194 -17.12 40.95 -23.17
CA LYS A 194 -17.62 41.98 -24.11
C LYS A 194 -18.54 42.94 -23.37
N THR A 195 -18.17 44.21 -23.31
CA THR A 195 -18.86 45.26 -22.55
C THR A 195 -19.03 46.52 -23.39
N GLY A 196 -20.06 47.31 -23.10
CA GLY A 196 -20.37 48.56 -23.82
C GLY A 196 -21.76 48.54 -24.48
N ILE A 197 -22.46 49.67 -24.38
CA ILE A 197 -23.85 49.82 -24.86
C ILE A 197 -23.88 50.16 -26.37
N PHE A 198 -22.90 50.93 -26.85
CA PHE A 198 -22.84 51.40 -28.24
C PHE A 198 -21.76 50.70 -29.07
N VAL A 199 -20.60 50.39 -28.47
CA VAL A 199 -19.52 49.59 -29.07
C VAL A 199 -19.14 48.51 -28.09
N LYS A 200 -19.16 47.24 -28.53
CA LYS A 200 -18.76 46.11 -27.68
C LYS A 200 -17.23 46.02 -27.67
N GLU A 201 -16.62 46.39 -26.56
CA GLU A 201 -15.19 46.27 -26.29
C GLU A 201 -14.93 45.06 -25.40
N ASN A 202 -13.85 44.32 -25.64
CA ASN A 202 -13.42 43.25 -24.75
C ASN A 202 -12.63 43.87 -23.60
N LYS A 203 -13.10 43.70 -22.36
CA LYS A 203 -12.44 44.21 -21.16
C LYS A 203 -12.30 43.10 -20.11
N PRO A 204 -11.20 43.10 -19.34
CA PRO A 204 -11.03 42.13 -18.28
C PRO A 204 -12.06 42.39 -17.15
N ARG A 205 -12.64 41.31 -16.63
CA ARG A 205 -13.58 41.32 -15.51
C ARG A 205 -13.28 40.19 -14.54
N ILE A 206 -13.56 40.41 -13.26
CA ILE A 206 -13.42 39.40 -12.22
C ILE A 206 -14.76 38.69 -12.03
N SER A 207 -14.74 37.35 -12.03
CA SER A 207 -15.90 36.52 -11.70
C SER A 207 -15.61 35.62 -10.51
N SER A 208 -16.60 35.44 -9.64
CA SER A 208 -16.53 34.43 -8.59
C SER A 208 -16.72 33.03 -9.18
N LEU A 209 -15.92 32.09 -8.68
CA LEU A 209 -16.03 30.66 -8.97
C LEU A 209 -16.74 29.90 -7.85
N SER A 210 -17.28 30.55 -6.82
CA SER A 210 -17.86 29.88 -5.63
C SER A 210 -18.89 28.78 -5.97
N ASP A 211 -19.72 29.00 -7.00
CA ASP A 211 -20.78 28.06 -7.42
C ASP A 211 -20.27 26.95 -8.36
N TYR A 212 -18.99 26.96 -8.73
CA TYR A 212 -18.39 25.92 -9.57
C TYR A 212 -18.27 24.63 -8.77
N THR A 213 -18.48 23.53 -9.47
CA THR A 213 -18.22 22.18 -8.97
C THR A 213 -16.78 21.82 -9.21
N VAL A 214 -16.16 21.20 -8.22
CA VAL A 214 -14.83 20.62 -8.38
C VAL A 214 -15.01 19.28 -9.06
N LEU A 215 -14.52 19.16 -10.30
CA LEU A 215 -14.59 17.92 -11.06
C LEU A 215 -13.45 16.98 -10.68
N ASN A 216 -12.24 17.53 -10.55
CA ASN A 216 -11.04 16.74 -10.33
C ASN A 216 -10.01 17.55 -9.54
N ILE A 217 -9.34 16.89 -8.60
CA ILE A 217 -8.18 17.37 -7.87
C ILE A 217 -7.09 16.31 -8.04
N GLN A 218 -5.94 16.71 -8.56
CA GLN A 218 -4.70 15.94 -8.47
C GLN A 218 -3.76 16.73 -7.57
N TYR A 219 -3.36 16.16 -6.44
CA TYR A 219 -2.53 16.83 -5.45
C TYR A 219 -1.36 15.93 -5.07
N ASP A 220 -0.14 16.33 -5.40
CA ASP A 220 1.06 15.59 -5.01
C ASP A 220 1.69 16.24 -3.77
N ASP A 221 1.85 17.56 -3.81
CA ASP A 221 2.43 18.35 -2.74
C ASP A 221 2.00 19.84 -2.87
N PRO A 222 2.35 20.72 -1.92
CA PRO A 222 1.94 22.12 -1.96
C PRO A 222 2.38 22.91 -3.21
N TYR A 223 3.39 22.43 -3.93
CA TYR A 223 3.98 23.03 -5.12
C TYR A 223 3.53 22.35 -6.42
N ASN A 224 2.85 21.20 -6.35
CA ASN A 224 2.43 20.38 -7.47
C ASN A 224 0.97 19.91 -7.29
N PHE A 225 0.04 20.57 -7.96
CA PHE A 225 -1.36 20.17 -8.00
C PHE A 225 -2.08 20.64 -9.28
N SER A 226 -3.22 20.01 -9.59
CA SER A 226 -4.18 20.42 -10.60
C SER A 226 -5.59 20.41 -10.02
N LEU A 227 -6.38 21.43 -10.35
CA LEU A 227 -7.76 21.60 -9.93
C LEU A 227 -8.62 21.94 -11.14
N ASP A 228 -9.55 21.05 -11.47
CA ASP A 228 -10.49 21.22 -12.57
C ASP A 228 -11.87 21.59 -12.00
N LEU A 229 -12.42 22.71 -12.47
CA LEU A 229 -13.65 23.32 -11.98
C LEU A 229 -14.64 23.47 -13.14
N GLU A 230 -15.91 23.21 -12.91
CA GLU A 230 -16.95 23.34 -13.93
C GLU A 230 -18.19 24.05 -13.40
N ASN A 231 -18.79 24.84 -14.28
CA ASN A 231 -20.20 25.18 -14.19
C ASN A 231 -20.90 24.86 -15.53
N LYS A 232 -22.21 25.15 -15.62
CA LYS A 232 -23.00 24.89 -16.85
C LYS A 232 -22.50 25.58 -18.13
N LYS A 233 -21.54 26.50 -18.05
CA LYS A 233 -21.10 27.36 -19.15
C LYS A 233 -19.66 27.13 -19.56
N LYS A 234 -18.76 26.81 -18.63
CA LYS A 234 -17.33 26.75 -18.88
C LYS A 234 -16.58 25.91 -17.85
N ILE A 235 -15.39 25.47 -18.25
CA ILE A 235 -14.41 24.79 -17.41
C ILE A 235 -13.27 25.75 -17.09
N VAL A 236 -12.85 25.78 -15.83
CA VAL A 236 -11.66 26.49 -15.37
C VAL A 236 -10.69 25.48 -14.79
N LYS A 237 -9.42 25.53 -15.22
CA LYS A 237 -8.36 24.66 -14.72
C LYS A 237 -7.26 25.48 -14.08
N ILE A 238 -6.90 25.13 -12.85
CA ILE A 238 -5.82 25.77 -12.09
C ILE A 238 -4.74 24.72 -11.86
N ILE A 239 -3.54 24.97 -12.37
CA ILE A 239 -2.39 24.08 -12.23
C ILE A 239 -1.32 24.81 -11.45
N ARG A 240 -0.71 24.15 -10.48
CA ARG A 240 0.56 24.55 -9.89
C ARG A 240 1.60 23.49 -10.21
N LYS A 241 2.71 23.88 -10.84
CA LYS A 241 3.82 22.97 -11.16
C LYS A 241 5.13 23.62 -10.74
N ASN A 242 5.92 22.93 -9.93
CA ASN A 242 7.17 23.44 -9.37
C ASN A 242 7.00 24.84 -8.74
N GLY A 243 5.86 25.07 -8.08
CA GLY A 243 5.55 26.33 -7.41
C GLY A 243 4.90 27.41 -8.27
N SER A 244 4.93 27.29 -9.60
CA SER A 244 4.36 28.29 -10.54
C SER A 244 2.92 27.96 -10.90
N PHE A 245 2.06 28.98 -10.98
CA PHE A 245 0.65 28.82 -11.34
C PHE A 245 0.40 29.03 -12.84
N SER A 246 -0.51 28.22 -13.37
CA SER A 246 -1.13 28.42 -14.68
C SER A 246 -2.64 28.28 -14.54
N ILE A 247 -3.40 29.25 -15.05
CA ILE A 247 -4.86 29.23 -15.01
C ILE A 247 -5.39 29.23 -16.43
N PHE A 248 -6.25 28.27 -16.73
CA PHE A 248 -6.92 28.15 -18.01
C PHE A 248 -8.42 28.42 -17.84
N ASP A 249 -8.94 29.38 -18.58
CA ASP A 249 -10.38 29.66 -18.70
C ASP A 249 -10.86 29.18 -20.07
N ASP A 250 -11.65 28.11 -20.09
CA ASP A 250 -12.13 27.44 -21.32
C ASP A 250 -11.00 27.07 -22.31
N GLY A 251 -9.88 26.59 -21.76
CA GLY A 251 -8.68 26.21 -22.50
C GLY A 251 -7.73 27.35 -22.86
N GLN A 252 -8.12 28.61 -22.63
CA GLN A 252 -7.23 29.76 -22.83
C GLN A 252 -6.40 30.03 -21.57
N ASP A 253 -5.08 30.06 -21.70
CA ASP A 253 -4.16 30.44 -20.62
C ASP A 253 -4.29 31.94 -20.31
N ILE A 254 -4.93 32.27 -19.18
CA ILE A 254 -5.13 33.65 -18.74
C ILE A 254 -3.94 34.17 -17.92
N THR A 255 -3.05 33.29 -17.48
CA THR A 255 -1.80 33.66 -16.80
C THR A 255 -0.74 34.16 -17.78
N ALA A 256 -0.83 33.78 -19.06
CA ALA A 256 0.01 34.31 -20.13
C ALA A 256 -0.43 35.69 -20.67
N ASP A 257 -1.66 36.12 -20.37
CA ASP A 257 -2.20 37.43 -20.77
C ASP A 257 -1.84 38.49 -19.72
N THR A 258 -1.18 39.57 -20.13
CA THR A 258 -0.67 40.60 -19.22
C THR A 258 -1.77 41.36 -18.49
N ASP A 259 -2.91 41.60 -19.14
CA ASP A 259 -4.01 42.37 -18.56
C ASP A 259 -4.80 41.52 -17.56
N LEU A 260 -5.00 40.24 -17.85
CA LEU A 260 -5.66 39.30 -16.94
C LEU A 260 -4.75 38.88 -15.79
N SER A 261 -3.48 38.59 -16.07
CA SER A 261 -2.53 38.16 -15.04
C SER A 261 -2.33 39.21 -13.95
N ALA A 262 -2.41 40.51 -14.29
CA ALA A 262 -2.32 41.59 -13.32
C ALA A 262 -3.50 41.64 -12.32
N LEU A 263 -4.62 40.98 -12.64
CA LEU A 263 -5.82 40.92 -11.79
C LEU A 263 -5.92 39.63 -10.96
N ILE A 264 -4.94 38.73 -11.06
CA ILE A 264 -4.92 37.48 -10.31
C ILE A 264 -4.42 37.75 -8.88
N GLU A 265 -5.22 37.35 -7.90
CA GLU A 265 -4.87 37.43 -6.48
C GLU A 265 -3.98 36.26 -6.06
N ASP A 266 -2.65 36.41 -6.16
CA ASP A 266 -1.69 35.34 -5.79
C ASP A 266 -1.90 34.83 -4.36
N THR A 267 -2.20 35.72 -3.41
CA THR A 267 -2.43 35.34 -2.00
C THR A 267 -3.56 34.34 -1.79
N GLU A 268 -4.59 34.34 -2.65
CA GLU A 268 -5.67 33.35 -2.57
C GLU A 268 -5.26 32.02 -3.21
N LEU A 269 -4.50 32.06 -4.30
CA LEU A 269 -3.97 30.84 -4.95
C LEU A 269 -3.01 30.08 -4.03
N GLN A 270 -2.15 30.79 -3.29
CA GLN A 270 -1.22 30.18 -2.34
C GLN A 270 -1.91 29.39 -1.22
N LYS A 271 -3.19 29.68 -0.93
CA LYS A 271 -3.96 28.98 0.11
C LYS A 271 -4.57 27.66 -0.38
N ILE A 272 -4.65 27.44 -1.70
CA ILE A 272 -5.33 26.26 -2.27
C ILE A 272 -4.79 24.93 -1.71
N PRO A 273 -3.46 24.69 -1.63
CA PRO A 273 -2.92 23.47 -1.04
C PRO A 273 -3.42 23.17 0.38
N GLU A 274 -3.43 24.19 1.24
CA GLU A 274 -3.89 24.06 2.61
C GLU A 274 -5.40 23.76 2.66
N LYS A 275 -6.19 24.38 1.78
CA LYS A 275 -7.62 24.13 1.67
C LYS A 275 -7.94 22.70 1.22
N ILE A 276 -7.21 22.17 0.22
CA ILE A 276 -7.35 20.78 -0.24
C ILE A 276 -7.04 19.81 0.89
N THR A 277 -5.88 19.96 1.53
CA THR A 277 -5.46 19.05 2.61
C THR A 277 -6.39 19.11 3.82
N ASN A 278 -6.88 20.29 4.20
CA ASN A 278 -7.86 20.47 5.27
C ASN A 278 -9.22 19.85 4.92
N TYR A 279 -9.66 19.96 3.66
CA TYR A 279 -10.90 19.35 3.20
C TYR A 279 -10.83 17.82 3.30
N ILE A 280 -9.74 17.20 2.80
CA ILE A 280 -9.52 15.75 2.87
C ILE A 280 -9.57 15.26 4.32
N LYS A 281 -8.79 15.90 5.22
CA LYS A 281 -8.73 15.52 6.63
C LYS A 281 -10.08 15.56 7.35
N LYS A 282 -10.98 16.46 6.94
CA LYS A 282 -12.28 16.67 7.61
C LYS A 282 -13.43 15.88 6.99
N ASN A 283 -13.37 15.60 5.69
CA ASN A 283 -14.54 15.10 4.94
C ASN A 283 -14.39 13.68 4.42
N VAL A 284 -13.22 13.05 4.52
CA VAL A 284 -13.08 11.60 4.29
C VAL A 284 -13.78 10.85 5.43
N ALA A 285 -14.79 10.07 5.09
CA ALA A 285 -15.58 9.24 5.98
C ALA A 285 -14.84 7.95 6.35
N SER A 286 -14.22 7.30 5.36
CA SER A 286 -13.48 6.06 5.56
C SER A 286 -12.36 5.88 4.54
N PHE A 287 -11.37 5.08 4.94
CA PHE A 287 -10.22 4.68 4.14
C PHE A 287 -10.33 3.17 3.89
N GLU A 288 -10.33 2.77 2.63
CA GLU A 288 -10.33 1.36 2.24
C GLU A 288 -9.01 1.04 1.54
N LEU A 289 -8.14 0.28 2.22
CA LEU A 289 -6.88 -0.17 1.66
C LEU A 289 -7.15 -1.14 0.50
N LYS A 290 -6.67 -0.79 -0.69
CA LYS A 290 -6.86 -1.60 -1.90
C LYS A 290 -5.63 -2.43 -2.23
N GLU A 291 -4.46 -1.80 -2.16
CA GLU A 291 -3.22 -2.41 -2.66
C GLU A 291 -2.05 -2.01 -1.77
N ILE A 292 -1.09 -2.93 -1.66
CA ILE A 292 0.21 -2.72 -1.02
C ILE A 292 1.25 -3.30 -1.95
N PHE A 293 2.24 -2.50 -2.32
CA PHE A 293 3.36 -2.93 -3.14
C PHE A 293 4.67 -2.69 -2.43
N ILE A 294 5.65 -3.54 -2.69
CA ILE A 294 7.04 -3.31 -2.35
C ILE A 294 7.89 -3.56 -3.59
N ASP A 295 8.68 -2.56 -3.97
CA ASP A 295 9.51 -2.61 -5.19
C ASP A 295 8.72 -3.05 -6.44
N GLU A 296 7.50 -2.52 -6.58
CA GLU A 296 6.53 -2.79 -7.66
C GLU A 296 5.80 -4.14 -7.60
N ASP A 297 6.17 -5.04 -6.69
CA ASP A 297 5.51 -6.33 -6.50
C ASP A 297 4.36 -6.26 -5.49
N ASP A 298 3.25 -6.95 -5.76
CA ASP A 298 2.12 -7.07 -4.83
C ASP A 298 2.58 -7.77 -3.54
N ALA A 299 2.63 -7.01 -2.45
CA ALA A 299 3.19 -7.48 -1.21
C ALA A 299 2.31 -8.53 -0.52
N ILE A 300 1.00 -8.47 -0.71
CA ILE A 300 0.06 -9.40 -0.09
C ILE A 300 0.11 -10.73 -0.83
N ALA A 301 0.00 -10.70 -2.17
CA ALA A 301 -0.01 -11.92 -2.98
C ALA A 301 1.31 -12.71 -2.91
N ASN A 302 2.43 -11.99 -2.79
CA ASN A 302 3.78 -12.57 -2.76
C ASN A 302 4.34 -12.83 -1.36
N ASN A 303 3.58 -12.59 -0.29
CA ASN A 303 4.04 -12.77 1.10
C ASN A 303 5.26 -11.89 1.48
N TYR A 304 5.20 -10.62 1.08
CA TYR A 304 6.20 -9.59 1.41
C TYR A 304 5.66 -8.57 2.43
N THR A 305 4.73 -9.00 3.28
CA THR A 305 4.18 -8.16 4.33
C THR A 305 5.24 -7.82 5.36
N PHE A 306 6.07 -8.80 5.74
CA PHE A 306 7.21 -8.56 6.62
C PHE A 306 8.20 -7.57 6.01
N ASP A 307 8.49 -7.66 4.70
CA ASP A 307 9.35 -6.69 4.00
C ASP A 307 8.78 -5.27 4.03
N CYS A 308 7.47 -5.11 3.84
CA CYS A 308 6.79 -3.83 4.07
C CYS A 308 7.04 -3.29 5.49
N MET A 309 6.94 -4.17 6.49
CA MET A 309 7.15 -3.78 7.89
C MET A 309 8.62 -3.43 8.19
N LYS A 310 9.59 -4.02 7.48
CA LYS A 310 11.02 -3.65 7.57
C LYS A 310 11.27 -2.22 7.06
N VAL A 311 10.63 -1.83 5.95
CA VAL A 311 10.72 -0.45 5.44
C VAL A 311 10.22 0.55 6.49
N ILE A 312 9.09 0.23 7.14
CA ILE A 312 8.51 1.06 8.21
C ILE A 312 9.44 1.10 9.43
N ALA A 313 10.01 -0.04 9.85
CA ALA A 313 11.01 -0.08 10.92
C ALA A 313 12.19 0.84 10.65
N GLY A 314 12.67 0.93 9.40
CA GLY A 314 13.75 1.85 9.04
C GLY A 314 13.41 3.32 9.32
N GLN A 315 12.18 3.74 9.04
CA GLN A 315 11.71 5.10 9.35
C GLN A 315 11.65 5.35 10.86
N TYR A 316 11.18 4.37 11.63
CA TYR A 316 11.13 4.45 13.09
C TYR A 316 12.53 4.44 13.70
N GLY A 317 13.44 3.61 13.19
CA GLY A 317 14.82 3.50 13.61
C GLY A 317 15.58 4.83 13.50
N ALA A 318 15.32 5.61 12.44
CA ALA A 318 15.90 6.95 12.30
C ALA A 318 15.50 7.90 13.47
N ILE A 319 14.23 7.84 13.91
CA ILE A 319 13.74 8.64 15.03
C ILE A 319 14.27 8.08 16.36
N VAL A 320 14.28 6.76 16.54
CA VAL A 320 14.88 6.09 17.72
C VAL A 320 16.34 6.52 17.89
N HIS A 321 17.12 6.48 16.81
CA HIS A 321 18.52 6.89 16.83
C HIS A 321 18.67 8.34 17.30
N GLU A 322 17.87 9.26 16.77
CA GLU A 322 17.89 10.67 17.20
C GLU A 322 17.47 10.85 18.66
N CYS A 323 16.46 10.11 19.13
CA CYS A 323 16.06 10.11 20.54
C CYS A 323 17.23 9.69 21.45
N LEU A 324 17.91 8.60 21.12
CA LEU A 324 19.06 8.09 21.90
C LEU A 324 20.26 9.05 21.82
N ARG A 325 20.50 9.67 20.66
CA ARG A 325 21.60 10.62 20.46
C ARG A 325 21.41 11.88 21.29
N LYS A 326 20.19 12.43 21.30
CA LYS A 326 19.81 13.69 21.98
C LYS A 326 19.43 13.51 23.45
N SER A 327 19.19 12.28 23.91
CA SER A 327 18.90 11.98 25.31
C SER A 327 20.19 11.89 26.15
N PRO A 328 20.19 12.39 27.41
CA PRO A 328 21.25 12.09 28.37
C PRO A 328 21.23 10.60 28.81
N ILE A 329 20.09 9.93 28.71
CA ILE A 329 19.92 8.51 29.08
C ILE A 329 19.99 7.66 27.81
N LYS A 330 21.12 6.97 27.61
CA LYS A 330 21.42 6.24 26.36
C LYS A 330 20.68 4.91 26.19
N ASN A 331 19.98 4.45 27.22
CA ASN A 331 19.17 3.22 27.17
C ASN A 331 17.66 3.52 27.10
N GLU A 332 17.25 4.79 27.01
CA GLU A 332 15.85 5.18 26.97
C GLU A 332 15.53 6.00 25.73
N ILE A 333 14.45 5.60 25.06
CA ILE A 333 13.87 6.33 23.94
C ILE A 333 12.78 7.20 24.54
N SER A 334 13.04 8.50 24.68
CA SER A 334 12.17 9.42 25.41
C SER A 334 11.78 10.64 24.58
N ILE A 335 10.52 11.05 24.68
CA ILE A 335 9.97 12.25 24.05
C ILE A 335 9.27 13.14 25.08
N LYS A 336 9.29 14.45 24.85
CA LYS A 336 8.58 15.45 25.66
C LYS A 336 7.34 15.94 24.93
N ILE A 337 6.25 16.07 25.67
CA ILE A 337 4.95 16.51 25.18
C ILE A 337 4.61 17.81 25.90
N GLN A 338 4.41 18.89 25.14
CA GLN A 338 3.92 20.15 25.64
C GLN A 338 2.47 20.38 25.20
N MET A 339 1.59 20.51 26.19
CA MET A 339 0.17 20.83 26.01
C MET A 339 -0.02 22.32 25.74
N GLU A 340 -1.22 22.70 25.29
CA GLU A 340 -1.55 24.10 24.96
C GLU A 340 -1.57 25.02 26.18
N ASP A 341 -1.87 24.48 27.36
CA ASP A 341 -1.82 25.16 28.66
C ASP A 341 -0.39 25.32 29.21
N GLY A 342 0.62 24.84 28.48
CA GLY A 342 2.03 24.85 28.88
C GLY A 342 2.45 23.65 29.74
N THR A 343 1.52 22.74 30.10
CA THR A 343 1.84 21.53 30.84
C THR A 343 2.81 20.66 30.04
N ARG A 344 3.89 20.22 30.68
CA ARG A 344 4.92 19.35 30.09
C ARG A 344 4.87 17.97 30.73
N SER A 345 4.84 16.95 29.88
CA SER A 345 4.95 15.55 30.28
C SER A 345 6.00 14.83 29.43
N GLU A 346 6.41 13.65 29.87
CA GLU A 346 7.40 12.82 29.20
C GLU A 346 6.84 11.41 29.01
N LYS A 347 7.14 10.82 27.85
CA LYS A 347 6.91 9.41 27.58
C LYS A 347 8.22 8.76 27.18
N TYR A 348 8.44 7.54 27.65
CA TYR A 348 9.63 6.77 27.32
C TYR A 348 9.33 5.28 27.16
N ILE A 349 10.27 4.58 26.54
CA ILE A 349 10.39 3.12 26.54
C ILE A 349 11.88 2.78 26.61
N SER A 350 12.27 1.81 27.44
CA SER A 350 13.67 1.38 27.49
C SER A 350 14.03 0.52 26.28
N LYS A 351 15.31 0.52 25.90
CA LYS A 351 15.82 -0.37 24.84
C LYS A 351 15.55 -1.83 25.18
N GLU A 352 15.73 -2.20 26.45
CA GLU A 352 15.53 -3.57 26.92
C GLU A 352 14.05 -3.99 26.84
N GLU A 353 13.11 -3.11 27.20
CA GLU A 353 11.67 -3.37 27.07
C GLU A 353 11.30 -3.55 25.60
N LEU A 354 11.76 -2.65 24.73
CA LEU A 354 11.48 -2.70 23.30
C LEU A 354 12.08 -3.96 22.64
N TYR A 355 13.34 -4.28 22.94
CA TYR A 355 13.99 -5.49 22.48
C TYR A 355 13.25 -6.74 22.94
N SER A 356 12.88 -6.83 24.22
CA SER A 356 12.16 -7.97 24.77
C SER A 356 10.82 -8.20 24.06
N LYS A 357 10.06 -7.13 23.80
CA LYS A 357 8.80 -7.23 23.05
C LYS A 357 9.00 -7.73 21.62
N LEU A 358 10.05 -7.29 20.94
CA LEU A 358 10.37 -7.73 19.59
C LEU A 358 10.90 -9.17 19.58
N ALA A 359 11.78 -9.54 20.51
CA ALA A 359 12.31 -10.90 20.63
C ALA A 359 11.21 -11.95 20.88
N ASN A 360 10.14 -11.57 21.59
CA ASN A 360 8.97 -12.42 21.78
C ASN A 360 8.21 -12.74 20.48
N LEU A 361 8.47 -12.01 19.40
CA LEU A 361 7.91 -12.28 18.06
C LEU A 361 8.77 -13.26 17.23
N GLY A 362 9.88 -13.77 17.78
CA GLY A 362 10.74 -14.73 17.07
C GLY A 362 11.84 -14.08 16.23
N GLY A 363 12.31 -14.80 15.21
CA GLY A 363 13.45 -14.39 14.38
C GLY A 363 13.20 -13.09 13.62
N GLU A 364 12.00 -12.95 13.06
CA GLU A 364 11.52 -11.75 12.37
C GLU A 364 11.52 -10.54 13.32
N GLY A 365 11.11 -10.75 14.57
CA GLY A 365 11.16 -9.71 15.60
C GLY A 365 12.59 -9.26 15.93
N LEU A 366 13.54 -10.20 16.00
CA LEU A 366 14.96 -9.87 16.21
C LEU A 366 15.54 -9.08 15.04
N GLU A 367 15.17 -9.40 13.80
CA GLU A 367 15.58 -8.63 12.62
C GLU A 367 15.07 -7.18 12.68
N ILE A 368 13.80 -6.98 13.08
CA ILE A 368 13.25 -5.64 13.32
C ILE A 368 14.00 -4.90 14.43
N ALA A 369 14.38 -5.58 15.51
CA ALA A 369 15.17 -4.98 16.58
C ALA A 369 16.53 -4.49 16.08
N GLY A 370 17.14 -5.23 15.14
CA GLY A 370 18.32 -4.82 14.38
C GLY A 370 18.10 -3.54 13.58
N ILE A 371 17.05 -3.50 12.76
CA ILE A 371 16.72 -2.35 11.90
C ILE A 371 16.42 -1.10 12.73
N ILE A 372 15.68 -1.23 13.84
CA ILE A 372 15.36 -0.10 14.73
C ILE A 372 16.60 0.36 15.54
N GLY A 373 17.62 -0.49 15.70
CA GLY A 373 18.85 -0.17 16.43
C GLY A 373 18.75 -0.39 17.95
N VAL A 374 17.94 -1.36 18.38
CA VAL A 374 17.63 -1.63 19.79
C VAL A 374 18.08 -3.02 20.25
N GLU A 375 18.94 -3.66 19.46
CA GLU A 375 19.57 -4.92 19.83
C GLU A 375 20.16 -4.88 21.24
N ALA A 376 20.08 -6.03 21.93
CA ALA A 376 20.79 -6.23 23.18
C ALA A 376 22.25 -5.82 22.96
N THR A 377 22.76 -4.90 23.78
CA THR A 377 24.18 -4.59 23.78
C THR A 377 24.93 -5.90 24.00
N LYS A 378 25.57 -6.42 22.94
CA LYS A 378 26.66 -7.38 23.12
C LYS A 378 27.64 -6.65 24.02
N GLY A 379 27.68 -7.02 25.30
CA GLY A 379 28.78 -6.63 26.17
C GLY A 379 30.06 -6.88 25.39
N ALA A 380 30.96 -5.90 25.39
CA ALA A 380 32.28 -6.05 24.80
C ALA A 380 32.94 -7.30 25.41
N GLY A 381 32.82 -8.44 24.73
CA GLY A 381 33.07 -9.73 25.37
C GLY A 381 32.41 -10.95 24.72
N ALA A 382 32.28 -11.00 23.39
CA ALA A 382 32.06 -12.27 22.69
C ALA A 382 32.43 -12.18 21.20
N ASN A 383 33.67 -11.79 20.91
CA ASN A 383 34.33 -12.24 19.68
C ASN A 383 34.77 -13.69 19.91
N LYS A 384 33.99 -14.64 19.38
CA LYS A 384 34.27 -16.07 19.17
C LYS A 384 32.96 -16.60 18.56
N TYR A 385 32.81 -16.89 17.27
CA TYR A 385 33.71 -17.61 16.38
C TYR A 385 33.48 -17.14 14.93
N LEU A 386 34.56 -16.82 14.23
CA LEU A 386 34.69 -17.07 12.80
C LEU A 386 34.91 -18.58 12.65
N ILE A 387 34.12 -19.24 11.80
CA ILE A 387 34.55 -20.47 11.15
C ILE A 387 34.41 -20.26 9.64
N VAL A 388 35.49 -20.65 8.98
CA VAL A 388 35.88 -20.56 7.56
C VAL A 388 34.93 -21.35 6.67
#